data_AF-A0A3E0UD15-F1
#
_entry.id   AF-A0A3E0UD15-F1
#
_cell.length_a   1.000
_cell.length_b   1.000
_cell.length_c   1.000
_cell.angle_alpha   90.00
_cell.angle_beta   90.00
_cell.angle_gamma   90.00
#
_symmetry.space_group_name_H-M   'P 1'
#
loop_
_entity.id
_entity.type
_entity.pdbx_description
1 polymer ?
#
loop_
_entity_poly.entity_id
_entity_poly.type
_entity_poly.pdbx_seq_one_letter_code
_entity_poly.pdbx_strand_id
1 'polypeptide(L)'
;MKLFFSSKDIPELADKNIQERNESIYKASLKLTVPQKLILNLIKLVLLVPPFIYLARQEWGTLLGVVVISSLCYVSVFRPISFTFMRKHL
;
A
#
# COMPACT_ATOMS: atom_id res chain seq x y z
N MET A 1 -12.38 13.56 1.13
CA MET A 1 -11.92 12.22 1.51
C MET A 1 -10.64 12.37 2.32
N LYS A 2 -10.58 11.87 3.57
CA LYS A 2 -9.31 11.87 4.34
C LYS A 2 -8.45 10.71 3.84
N LEU A 3 -7.24 11.01 3.38
CA LEU A 3 -6.24 10.01 3.01
C LEU A 3 -5.50 9.62 4.30
N PHE A 4 -5.53 8.33 4.64
CA PHE A 4 -4.84 7.80 5.82
C PHE A 4 -3.50 7.20 5.37
N PHE A 5 -2.39 7.74 5.88
CA PHE A 5 -1.04 7.26 5.54
C PHE A 5 -0.55 6.20 6.52
N SER A 6 -1.10 6.23 7.74
CA SER A 6 -0.83 5.28 8.81
C SER A 6 -2.14 4.72 9.36
N SER A 7 -2.06 3.49 9.88
CA SER A 7 -3.14 2.91 10.67
C SER A 7 -3.42 3.67 11.97
N LYS A 8 -2.54 4.62 12.36
CA LYS A 8 -2.70 5.52 13.52
C LYS A 8 -3.71 6.62 13.22
N ASP A 9 -3.81 6.99 11.94
CA ASP A 9 -4.61 8.12 11.50
C ASP A 9 -6.08 7.74 11.35
N ILE A 10 -6.40 6.44 11.41
CA ILE A 10 -7.76 5.91 11.31
C ILE A 10 -8.44 6.06 12.69
N PRO A 11 -9.45 6.94 12.83
CA PRO A 11 -10.07 7.22 14.12
C PRO A 11 -10.74 6.00 14.76
N GLU A 12 -11.24 5.06 13.94
CA GLU A 12 -11.85 3.79 14.40
C GLU A 12 -10.85 2.82 15.05
N LEU A 13 -9.55 3.08 14.88
CA LEU A 13 -8.45 2.25 15.36
C LEU A 13 -7.52 3.00 16.31
N ALA A 14 -7.81 4.27 16.64
CA ALA A 14 -6.93 5.13 17.44
C ALA A 14 -6.75 4.62 18.87
N ASP A 15 -7.79 4.02 19.46
CA ASP A 15 -7.80 3.53 20.84
C ASP A 15 -7.18 2.13 21.01
N LYS A 16 -6.83 1.46 19.91
CA LYS A 16 -6.34 0.07 19.91
C LYS A 16 -4.82 -0.02 19.94
N ASN A 17 -4.29 -1.06 20.58
CA ASN A 17 -2.84 -1.32 20.58
C ASN A 17 -2.34 -1.71 19.17
N ILE A 18 -1.04 -1.57 18.89
CA ILE A 18 -0.42 -1.83 17.58
C ILE A 18 -0.79 -3.23 17.06
N GLN A 19 -0.80 -4.25 17.92
CA GLN A 19 -1.18 -5.62 17.57
C GLN A 19 -2.64 -5.72 17.14
N GLU A 20 -3.56 -5.16 17.93
CA GLU A 20 -5.00 -5.17 17.65
C GLU A 20 -5.37 -4.39 16.38
N ARG A 21 -4.60 -3.34 16.08
CA ARG A 21 -4.74 -2.57 14.84
C ARG A 21 -4.31 -3.37 13.63
N ASN A 22 -3.18 -4.07 13.72
CA ASN A 22 -2.71 -4.94 12.65
C ASN A 22 -3.67 -6.11 12.42
N GLU A 23 -4.24 -6.71 13.48
CA GLU A 23 -5.27 -7.73 13.35
C GLU A 23 -6.55 -7.20 12.69
N SER A 24 -7.03 -6.03 13.11
CA SER A 24 -8.25 -5.43 12.55
C SER A 24 -8.07 -5.13 11.06
N ILE A 25 -6.90 -4.60 10.68
CA ILE A 25 -6.53 -4.35 9.28
C ILE A 25 -6.42 -5.65 8.49
N TYR A 26 -5.82 -6.70 9.08
CA TYR A 26 -5.74 -8.01 8.45
C TYR A 26 -7.14 -8.60 8.19
N LYS A 27 -8.03 -8.58 9.20
CA LYS A 27 -9.42 -9.03 9.06
C LYS A 27 -10.18 -8.24 8.00
N ALA A 28 -9.97 -6.91 7.94
CA ALA A 28 -10.56 -6.07 6.90
C ALA A 28 -10.00 -6.39 5.51
N SER A 29 -8.70 -6.70 5.40
CA SER A 29 -8.06 -7.10 4.15
C SER A 29 -8.61 -8.41 3.58
N LEU A 30 -9.03 -9.34 4.44
CA LEU A 30 -9.66 -10.60 4.04
C LEU A 30 -11.08 -10.41 3.49
N LYS A 31 -11.75 -9.33 3.89
CA LYS A 31 -13.11 -8.99 3.43
C LYS A 31 -13.13 -8.18 2.12
N LEU A 32 -11.96 -7.85 1.57
CA LEU A 32 -11.87 -7.13 0.31
C LEU A 32 -12.49 -7.97 -0.82
N THR A 33 -13.31 -7.34 -1.63
CA THR A 33 -13.91 -8.01 -2.78
C THR A 33 -12.85 -8.29 -3.84
N VAL A 34 -13.10 -9.31 -4.68
CA VAL A 34 -12.21 -9.67 -5.80
C VAL A 34 -11.76 -8.45 -6.63
N PRO A 35 -12.65 -7.55 -7.10
CA PRO A 35 -12.21 -6.38 -7.87
C PRO A 35 -11.31 -5.42 -7.07
N GLN A 36 -11.56 -5.22 -5.78
CA GLN A 36 -10.70 -4.36 -4.94
C GLN A 36 -9.29 -4.95 -4.79
N LYS A 37 -9.21 -6.27 -4.57
CA LYS A 37 -7.92 -6.99 -4.49
C LYS A 37 -7.15 -6.93 -5.81
N LEU A 38 -7.85 -7.04 -6.94
CA LEU A 38 -7.26 -6.87 -8.27
C LEU A 38 -6.67 -5.47 -8.46
N ILE A 39 -7.42 -4.42 -8.12
CA ILE A 39 -6.94 -3.03 -8.22
C ILE A 39 -5.67 -2.83 -7.38
N LEU A 40 -5.65 -3.29 -6.13
CA LEU A 40 -4.48 -3.17 -5.27
C LEU A 40 -3.26 -3.93 -5.83
N ASN A 41 -3.46 -5.11 -6.39
CA ASN A 41 -2.39 -5.88 -7.01
C ASN A 41 -1.88 -5.25 -8.31
N LEU A 42 -2.75 -4.67 -9.13
CA LEU A 42 -2.34 -3.91 -10.32
C LEU A 42 -1.50 -2.69 -9.95
N ILE A 43 -1.89 -1.95 -8.90
CA ILE A 43 -1.09 -0.82 -8.40
C ILE A 43 0.29 -1.32 -7.96
N LYS A 44 0.38 -2.41 -7.17
CA LYS A 44 1.68 -3.00 -6.79
C LYS A 44 2.51 -3.37 -8.01
N LEU A 45 1.90 -4.02 -8.99
CA LEU A 45 2.57 -4.44 -10.21
C LEU A 45 3.17 -3.23 -10.94
N VAL A 46 2.38 -2.19 -11.19
CA VAL A 46 2.82 -0.96 -11.86
C VAL A 46 3.95 -0.26 -11.10
N LEU A 47 3.95 -0.31 -9.76
CA LEU A 47 5.03 0.24 -8.94
C LEU A 47 6.31 -0.59 -9.02
N LEU A 48 6.19 -1.93 -9.06
CA LEU A 48 7.33 -2.85 -9.07
C LEU A 48 7.98 -2.98 -10.45
N VAL A 49 7.22 -2.86 -11.54
CA VAL A 49 7.71 -3.04 -12.92
C VAL A 49 8.90 -2.13 -13.26
N PRO A 50 8.86 -0.80 -13.01
CA PRO A 50 9.96 0.08 -13.40
C PRO A 50 11.30 -0.31 -12.75
N PRO A 51 11.41 -0.52 -11.42
CA PRO A 51 12.65 -1.05 -10.82
C PRO A 51 13.18 -2.31 -11.50
N PHE A 52 12.32 -3.27 -11.85
CA PHE A 52 12.74 -4.51 -12.52
C PHE A 52 13.25 -4.27 -13.95
N ILE A 53 12.70 -3.31 -14.68
CA ILE A 53 13.20 -2.94 -16.02
C ILE A 53 14.63 -2.41 -15.93
N TYR A 54 14.90 -1.49 -15.00
CA TYR A 54 16.26 -0.94 -14.83
C TYR A 54 17.24 -1.96 -14.26
N LEU A 55 16.75 -2.89 -13.43
CA LEU A 55 17.53 -4.04 -12.96
C LEU A 55 17.95 -4.96 -14.11
N ALA A 56 17.02 -5.28 -15.01
CA ALA A 56 17.34 -6.09 -16.20
C ALA A 56 18.34 -5.42 -17.14
N ARG A 57 18.33 -4.09 -17.22
CA ARG A 57 19.27 -3.29 -18.02
C ARG A 57 20.65 -3.11 -17.36
N GLN A 58 20.85 -3.59 -16.13
CA GLN A 58 22.07 -3.41 -15.34
C GLN A 58 22.48 -1.93 -15.14
N GLU A 59 21.52 -1.01 -15.22
CA GLU A 59 21.77 0.42 -14.99
C GLU A 59 21.67 0.76 -13.50
N TRP A 60 22.69 0.37 -12.74
CA TRP A 60 22.70 0.50 -11.28
C TRP A 60 22.51 1.93 -10.77
N GLY A 61 23.00 2.93 -11.52
CA GLY A 61 22.85 4.34 -11.15
C GLY A 61 21.39 4.83 -11.19
N THR A 62 20.65 4.50 -12.27
CA THR A 62 19.24 4.87 -12.42
C THR A 62 18.33 3.97 -11.59
N LEU A 63 18.72 2.71 -11.36
CA LEU A 63 18.00 1.75 -10.52
C LEU A 63 17.73 2.30 -9.12
N LEU A 64 18.75 2.84 -8.44
CA LEU A 64 18.59 3.37 -7.08
C LEU A 64 17.54 4.49 -7.04
N GLY A 65 17.57 5.41 -7.99
CA GLY A 65 16.58 6.49 -8.09
C GLY A 65 15.17 5.94 -8.30
N VAL A 66 15.01 4.97 -9.20
CA VAL A 66 13.70 4.38 -9.52
C VAL A 66 13.15 3.56 -8.36
N VAL A 67 14.00 2.84 -7.61
CA VAL A 67 13.60 2.13 -6.38
C VAL A 67 13.11 3.12 -5.33
N VAL A 68 13.83 4.22 -5.09
CA VAL A 68 13.42 5.25 -4.13
C VAL A 68 12.08 5.88 -4.52
N ILE A 69 11.93 6.25 -5.79
CA ILE A 69 10.69 6.83 -6.32
C ILE A 69 9.53 5.84 -6.20
N SER A 70 9.73 4.58 -6.58
CA SER A 70 8.71 3.52 -6.45
C SER A 70 8.29 3.32 -5.00
N SER A 71 9.25 3.33 -4.06
CA SER A 71 8.97 3.23 -2.62
C SER A 71 8.18 4.43 -2.10
N LEU A 72 8.52 5.65 -2.55
CA LEU A 72 7.77 6.87 -2.19
C LEU A 72 6.34 6.84 -2.76
N CYS A 73 6.17 6.41 -4.01
CA CYS A 73 4.85 6.21 -4.62
C CYS A 73 4.05 5.12 -3.89
N TYR A 74 4.69 4.05 -3.42
CA TYR A 74 4.04 3.03 -2.61
C TYR A 74 3.47 3.60 -1.30
N VAL A 75 4.26 4.40 -0.58
CA VAL A 75 3.79 5.03 0.66
C VAL A 75 2.73 6.09 0.39
N SER A 76 2.85 6.85 -0.71
CA SER A 76 1.99 8.01 -0.97
C SER A 76 0.69 7.66 -1.69
N VAL A 77 0.66 6.59 -2.49
CA VAL A 77 -0.48 6.20 -3.33
C VAL A 77 -1.05 4.86 -2.88
N PHE A 78 -0.21 3.82 -2.81
CA PHE A 78 -0.70 2.48 -2.52
C PHE A 78 -1.27 2.37 -1.10
N ARG A 79 -0.54 2.86 -0.07
CA ARG A 79 -1.03 2.82 1.32
C ARG A 79 -2.39 3.51 1.52
N PRO A 80 -2.62 4.77 1.13
CA PRO A 80 -3.89 5.42 1.39
C PRO A 80 -5.06 4.79 0.62
N ILE A 81 -4.84 4.30 -0.60
CA ILE A 81 -5.86 3.57 -1.35
C ILE A 81 -6.21 2.26 -0.62
N SER A 82 -5.19 1.51 -0.20
CA SER A 82 -5.39 0.26 0.54
C SER A 82 -6.14 0.50 1.85
N PHE A 83 -5.79 1.53 2.62
CA PHE A 83 -6.49 1.87 3.86
C PHE A 83 -7.92 2.34 3.61
N THR A 84 -8.18 3.06 2.52
CA THR A 84 -9.55 3.48 2.15
C THR A 84 -10.44 2.26 1.87
N PHE A 85 -9.93 1.26 1.16
CA PHE A 85 -10.67 0.01 0.93
C PHE A 85 -10.86 -0.79 2.21
N MET A 86 -9.82 -0.94 3.03
CA MET A 86 -9.91 -1.68 4.29
C MET A 86 -10.84 -1.00 5.29
N ARG A 87 -10.89 0.34 5.34
CA ARG A 87 -11.84 1.08 6.19
C ARG A 87 -13.30 0.78 5.89
N LYS A 88 -13.65 0.46 4.64
CA LYS A 88 -15.02 0.04 4.30
C LYS A 88 -15.42 -1.29 4.97
N HIS A 89 -14.46 -2.02 5.52
CA HIS A 89 -14.62 -3.34 6.13
C HIS A 89 -14.09 -3.42 7.58
N LEU A 90 -13.63 -2.29 8.14
CA LEU A 90 -13.31 -2.11 9.56
C LEU A 90 -14.59 -1.81 10.34
#